data_AF-A0A6G6Z692-F1
#
_entry.id   AF-A0A6G6Z692-F1
#
_cell.length_a   1.000
_cell.length_b   1.000
_cell.length_c   1.000
_cell.angle_alpha   90.00
_cell.angle_beta   90.00
_cell.angle_gamma   90.00
#
_symmetry.space_group_name_H-M   'P 1'
#
loop_
_entity.id
_entity.type
_entity.pdbx_description
1 polymer ?
#
loop_
_entity_poly.entity_id
_entity_poly.type
_entity_poly.pdbx_seq_one_letter_code
_entity_poly.pdbx_strand_id
1 'polypeptide(L)'
;MTELHPDLHNWLSQQPHGLRTFRTFQQKLETLSKDDPEQRGVCRLLSGLVGNYVETFDEEPLPVAVADRAYGRLLDLVASLDLKGNSDRRLADINRIAACDLLN
;
A
#
# COMPACT_ATOMS: atom_id res chain seq x y z
N MET A 1 3.35 -22.52 5.29
CA MET A 1 3.47 -22.43 3.82
C MET A 1 2.76 -21.14 3.44
N THR A 2 3.44 -20.01 3.61
CA THR A 2 2.79 -18.69 3.67
C THR A 2 3.37 -17.82 2.56
N GLU A 3 2.76 -17.89 1.38
CA GLU A 3 3.06 -17.02 0.25
C GLU A 3 2.25 -15.71 0.38
N LEU A 4 2.60 -14.86 1.35
CA LEU A 4 1.89 -13.60 1.62
C LEU A 4 2.09 -12.49 0.57
N HIS A 5 2.99 -12.69 -0.40
CA HIS A 5 3.51 -11.61 -1.25
C HIS A 5 2.72 -11.37 -2.56
N PRO A 6 2.38 -12.41 -3.34
CA PRO A 6 1.41 -12.28 -4.43
C PRO A 6 0.03 -11.85 -3.90
N ASP A 7 -0.25 -12.16 -2.64
CA ASP A 7 -1.55 -11.96 -2.00
C ASP A 7 -1.92 -10.48 -1.85
N LEU A 8 -0.99 -9.56 -1.61
CA LEU A 8 -1.33 -8.14 -1.44
C LEU A 8 -1.81 -7.50 -2.74
N HIS A 9 -1.05 -7.64 -3.83
CA HIS A 9 -1.46 -7.12 -5.14
C HIS A 9 -2.72 -7.84 -5.65
N ASN A 10 -2.76 -9.17 -5.56
CA ASN A 10 -3.91 -9.96 -6.01
C ASN A 10 -5.17 -9.60 -5.23
N TRP A 11 -5.08 -9.48 -3.90
CA TRP A 11 -6.19 -9.02 -3.09
C TRP A 11 -6.59 -7.61 -3.49
N LEU A 12 -5.63 -6.68 -3.56
CA LEU A 12 -5.89 -5.27 -3.82
C LEU A 12 -6.65 -5.13 -5.14
N SER A 13 -6.18 -5.75 -6.23
CA SER A 13 -6.76 -5.65 -7.58
C SER A 13 -8.26 -6.01 -7.70
N GLN A 14 -8.80 -6.75 -6.72
CA GLN A 14 -10.18 -7.20 -6.69
C GLN A 14 -11.09 -6.31 -5.81
N GLN A 15 -10.54 -5.27 -5.19
CA GLN A 15 -11.27 -4.45 -4.24
C GLN A 15 -11.97 -3.26 -4.91
N PRO A 16 -13.08 -2.76 -4.32
CA PRO A 16 -13.63 -1.47 -4.70
C PRO A 16 -12.68 -0.33 -4.30
N HIS A 17 -12.77 0.83 -4.95
CA HIS A 17 -11.82 1.94 -4.75
C HIS A 17 -12.16 2.85 -3.56
N GLY A 18 -13.05 2.42 -2.66
CA GLY A 18 -13.50 3.23 -1.52
C GLY A 18 -12.52 3.25 -0.34
N LEU A 19 -12.69 4.22 0.56
CA LEU A 19 -11.82 4.44 1.74
C LEU A 19 -11.66 3.19 2.63
N ARG A 20 -12.70 2.33 2.69
CA ARG A 20 -12.65 1.06 3.42
C ARG A 20 -11.52 0.14 2.91
N THR A 21 -11.26 0.11 1.61
CA THR A 21 -10.20 -0.70 1.01
C THR A 21 -8.83 -0.27 1.51
N PHE A 22 -8.57 1.04 1.56
CA PHE A 22 -7.33 1.60 2.09
C PHE A 22 -7.13 1.25 3.58
N ARG A 23 -8.18 1.34 4.39
CA ARG A 23 -8.15 0.91 5.81
C ARG A 23 -7.87 -0.58 5.96
N THR A 24 -8.51 -1.44 5.18
CA THR A 24 -8.25 -2.89 5.19
C THR A 24 -6.85 -3.23 4.69
N PHE A 25 -6.32 -2.47 3.74
CA PHE A 25 -4.94 -2.61 3.28
C PHE A 25 -3.93 -2.32 4.41
N GLN A 26 -4.13 -1.26 5.19
CA GLN A 26 -3.28 -0.97 6.37
C GLN A 26 -3.29 -2.11 7.38
N GLN A 27 -4.46 -2.72 7.65
CA GLN A 27 -4.56 -3.87 8.54
C GLN A 27 -3.75 -5.07 8.03
N LYS A 28 -3.81 -5.34 6.71
CA LYS A 28 -3.01 -6.41 6.08
C LYS A 28 -1.51 -6.13 6.19
N LEU A 29 -1.09 -4.89 5.99
CA LEU A 29 0.31 -4.48 6.18
C LEU A 29 0.77 -4.65 7.62
N GLU A 30 -0.09 -4.38 8.60
CA GLU A 30 0.22 -4.60 10.02
C GLU A 30 0.43 -6.09 10.32
N THR A 31 -0.44 -6.97 9.80
CA THR A 31 -0.27 -8.42 9.89
C THR A 31 1.05 -8.86 9.24
N LEU A 32 1.31 -8.42 8.00
CA LEU A 32 2.54 -8.76 7.29
C LEU A 32 3.80 -8.29 8.04
N SER A 33 3.75 -7.08 8.61
CA SER A 33 4.84 -6.52 9.42
C SER A 33 5.11 -7.32 10.70
N LYS A 34 4.10 -8.01 11.25
CA LYS A 34 4.26 -8.89 12.42
C LYS A 34 4.87 -10.22 12.02
N ASP A 35 4.37 -10.79 10.92
CA ASP A 35 4.74 -12.14 10.45
C ASP A 35 6.11 -12.17 9.73
N ASP A 36 6.50 -11.08 9.08
CA ASP A 36 7.78 -10.95 8.37
C ASP A 36 8.57 -9.71 8.83
N PRO A 37 9.51 -9.86 9.80
CA PRO A 37 10.32 -8.77 10.31
C PRO A 37 11.17 -8.04 9.26
N GLU A 38 11.57 -8.71 8.18
CA GLU A 38 12.40 -8.10 7.14
C GLU A 38 11.62 -7.10 6.29
N GLN A 39 10.29 -7.25 6.23
CA GLN A 39 9.40 -6.38 5.44
C GLN A 39 8.84 -5.20 6.24
N ARG A 40 9.11 -5.12 7.56
CA ARG A 40 8.56 -4.08 8.46
C ARG A 40 8.74 -2.65 7.95
N GLY A 41 9.92 -2.35 7.40
CA GLY A 41 10.22 -1.01 6.89
C GLY A 41 9.28 -0.61 5.76
N VAL A 42 9.12 -1.49 4.77
CA VAL A 42 8.21 -1.26 3.64
C VAL A 42 6.75 -1.24 4.11
N CYS A 43 6.33 -2.18 4.96
CA CYS A 43 4.97 -2.18 5.50
C CYS A 43 4.63 -0.88 6.23
N ARG A 44 5.56 -0.34 7.04
CA ARG A 44 5.33 0.94 7.73
C ARG A 44 5.24 2.12 6.77
N LEU A 45 6.09 2.17 5.75
CA LEU A 45 6.05 3.25 4.76
C LEU A 45 4.76 3.23 3.95
N LEU A 46 4.33 2.04 3.49
CA LEU A 46 3.05 1.89 2.80
C LEU A 46 1.86 2.23 3.71
N SER A 47 1.89 1.79 4.97
CA SER A 47 0.83 2.14 5.93
C SER A 47 0.75 3.64 6.18
N GLY A 48 1.89 4.34 6.22
CA GLY A 48 1.94 5.81 6.32
C GLY A 48 1.39 6.51 5.08
N LEU A 49 1.80 6.07 3.88
CA LEU A 49 1.30 6.59 2.60
C LEU A 49 -0.22 6.49 2.52
N VAL A 50 -0.76 5.32 2.82
CA VAL A 50 -2.20 5.08 2.80
C VAL A 50 -2.90 5.78 3.96
N GLY A 51 -2.26 5.89 5.11
CA GLY A 51 -2.80 6.59 6.29
C GLY A 51 -3.08 8.05 6.02
N ASN A 52 -2.13 8.77 5.40
CA ASN A 52 -2.32 10.17 5.03
C ASN A 52 -3.53 10.37 4.09
N TYR A 53 -3.71 9.46 3.13
CA TYR A 53 -4.88 9.48 2.25
C TYR A 53 -6.18 9.22 3.02
N VAL A 54 -6.18 8.24 3.94
CA VAL A 54 -7.34 7.92 4.77
C VAL A 54 -7.72 9.09 5.67
N GLU A 55 -6.75 9.74 6.31
CA GLU A 55 -6.95 10.90 7.19
C GLU A 55 -7.50 12.10 6.42
N THR A 56 -7.01 12.35 5.20
CA THR A 56 -7.47 13.47 4.36
C THR A 56 -8.97 13.38 4.00
N PHE A 57 -9.49 12.17 3.85
CA PHE A 57 -10.89 11.91 3.51
C PHE A 57 -11.67 11.28 4.65
N ASP A 58 -11.15 11.31 5.87
CA ASP A 58 -11.94 10.97 7.04
C ASP A 58 -12.88 12.15 7.30
N GLU A 59 -14.18 11.86 7.43
CA GLU A 59 -15.24 12.86 7.60
C GLU A 59 -15.53 13.78 6.38
N GLU A 60 -14.64 13.84 5.39
CA GLU A 60 -14.83 14.57 4.13
C GLU A 60 -15.39 13.68 3.00
N PRO A 61 -16.18 14.23 2.05
CA PRO A 61 -16.66 13.46 0.91
C PRO A 61 -15.51 13.12 -0.03
N LEU A 62 -15.25 11.84 -0.23
CA LEU A 62 -14.26 11.35 -1.21
C LEU A 62 -14.82 11.42 -2.64
N PRO A 63 -14.29 12.28 -3.53
CA PRO A 63 -14.73 12.31 -4.92
C PRO A 63 -14.31 11.04 -5.67
N VAL A 64 -15.21 10.47 -6.48
CA VAL A 64 -14.96 9.22 -7.22
C VAL A 64 -13.69 9.30 -8.07
N ALA A 65 -13.48 10.41 -8.79
CA ALA A 65 -12.30 10.59 -9.63
C ALA A 65 -10.97 10.61 -8.83
N VAL A 66 -11.01 11.10 -7.59
CA VAL A 66 -9.86 11.07 -6.68
C VAL A 66 -9.63 9.64 -6.19
N ALA A 67 -10.71 8.94 -5.81
CA ALA A 67 -10.67 7.54 -5.40
C ALA A 67 -10.05 6.63 -6.46
N ASP A 68 -10.52 6.74 -7.71
CA ASP A 68 -10.03 5.94 -8.83
C ASP A 68 -8.54 6.19 -9.10
N ARG A 69 -8.11 7.45 -9.06
CA ARG A 69 -6.71 7.83 -9.28
C ARG A 69 -5.80 7.32 -8.16
N ALA A 70 -6.18 7.57 -6.92
CA ALA A 70 -5.42 7.13 -5.75
C ALA A 70 -5.30 5.60 -5.72
N TYR A 71 -6.39 4.90 -6.01
CA TYR A 71 -6.40 3.45 -6.08
C TYR A 71 -5.51 2.91 -7.19
N GLY A 72 -5.59 3.47 -8.41
CA GLY A 72 -4.72 3.08 -9.53
C GLY A 72 -3.24 3.24 -9.19
N ARG A 73 -2.86 4.36 -8.57
CA ARG A 73 -1.48 4.60 -8.12
C ARG A 73 -1.02 3.60 -7.06
N LEU A 74 -1.88 3.31 -6.09
CA LEU A 74 -1.55 2.32 -5.07
C LEU A 74 -1.37 0.93 -5.68
N LEU A 75 -2.25 0.56 -6.62
CA LEU A 75 -2.17 -0.73 -7.33
C LEU A 75 -0.86 -0.84 -8.12
N ASP A 76 -0.53 0.17 -8.92
CA ASP A 76 0.72 0.22 -9.71
C ASP A 76 1.96 0.22 -8.81
N LEU A 77 1.93 0.98 -7.71
CA LEU A 77 3.01 1.00 -6.74
C LEU A 77 3.25 -0.40 -6.18
N VAL A 78 2.20 -1.05 -5.65
CA VAL A 78 2.28 -2.39 -5.05
C VAL A 78 2.71 -3.44 -6.07
N ALA A 79 2.24 -3.36 -7.33
CA ALA A 79 2.67 -4.24 -8.41
C ALA A 79 4.18 -4.13 -8.70
N SER A 80 4.78 -2.96 -8.47
CA SER A 80 6.19 -2.69 -8.74
C SER A 80 7.14 -3.18 -7.64
N LEU A 81 6.63 -3.49 -6.44
CA LEU A 81 7.48 -3.84 -5.29
C LEU A 81 7.96 -5.28 -5.37
N ASP A 82 9.23 -5.49 -5.06
CA ASP A 82 9.84 -6.80 -4.89
C ASP A 82 10.42 -6.93 -3.48
N LEU A 83 9.57 -7.34 -2.52
CA LEU A 83 9.98 -7.43 -1.11
C LEU A 83 10.91 -8.62 -0.83
N LYS A 84 11.09 -9.52 -1.80
CA LYS A 84 12.10 -10.61 -1.76
C LYS A 84 13.37 -10.25 -2.54
N GLY A 85 13.43 -9.06 -3.13
CA GLY A 85 14.60 -8.56 -3.82
C GLY A 85 15.80 -8.41 -2.89
N ASN A 86 16.99 -8.26 -3.49
CA ASN A 86 18.23 -7.97 -2.76
C ASN A 86 18.20 -6.59 -2.08
N SER A 87 19.24 -6.27 -1.32
CA SER A 87 19.32 -5.00 -0.57
C SER A 87 19.17 -3.75 -1.45
N ASP A 88 19.77 -3.73 -2.63
CA ASP A 88 19.63 -2.60 -3.57
C ASP A 88 18.18 -2.45 -4.06
N ARG A 89 17.52 -3.57 -4.35
CA ARG A 89 16.11 -3.57 -4.76
C ARG A 89 15.21 -3.09 -3.63
N ARG A 90 15.42 -3.58 -2.41
CA ARG A 90 14.68 -3.14 -1.22
C ARG A 90 14.85 -1.64 -0.97
N LEU A 91 16.06 -1.10 -1.12
CA LEU A 91 16.32 0.34 -1.00
C LEU A 91 15.59 1.13 -2.08
N ALA A 92 15.61 0.66 -3.33
CA ALA A 92 14.90 1.29 -4.43
C ALA A 92 13.38 1.32 -4.19
N ASP A 93 12.81 0.22 -3.67
CA ASP A 93 11.38 0.12 -3.36
C ASP A 93 10.98 1.04 -2.19
N ILE A 94 11.80 1.12 -1.14
CA ILE A 94 11.64 2.10 -0.05
C ILE A 94 11.59 3.53 -0.59
N ASN A 95 12.54 3.90 -1.46
CA ASN A 95 12.59 5.23 -2.07
C ASN A 95 11.38 5.50 -2.95
N ARG A 96 10.89 4.50 -3.69
CA ARG A 96 9.69 4.65 -4.53
C ARG A 96 8.44 4.92 -3.68
N ILE A 97 8.27 4.19 -2.57
CA ILE A 97 7.15 4.41 -1.64
C ILE A 97 7.25 5.81 -1.01
N ALA A 98 8.44 6.19 -0.55
CA ALA A 98 8.67 7.49 0.08
C ALA A 98 8.42 8.68 -0.86
N ALA A 99 8.63 8.50 -2.17
CA ALA A 99 8.37 9.52 -3.19
C ALA A 99 6.92 9.49 -3.72
N CYS A 100 6.11 8.50 -3.34
CA CYS A 100 4.74 8.37 -3.81
C CYS A 100 3.80 9.29 -3.03
N ASP A 101 2.82 9.83 -3.72
CA ASP A 101 1.71 10.56 -3.13
C ASP A 101 0.40 10.10 -3.79
N LEU A 102 -0.58 9.74 -2.97
CA LEU A 102 -1.90 9.29 -3.45
C LEU A 102 -2.82 10.47 -3.76
N LEU A 103 -2.55 11.66 -3.24
CA LEU A 103 -3.39 12.85 -3.39
C LEU A 103 -3.08 13.65 -4.67
N ASN A 104 -1.85 13.55 -5.20
CA ASN A 104 -1.34 14.39 -6.29
C ASN A 104 -1.25 13.70 -7.63
#